data_AF-A0AAP3BA21-F1
#
_entry.id   AF-A0AAP3BA21-F1
#
_cell.length_a   1.000
_cell.length_b   1.000
_cell.length_c   1.000
_cell.angle_alpha   90.00
_cell.angle_beta   90.00
_cell.angle_gamma   90.00
#
_symmetry.space_group_name_H-M   'P 1'
#
loop_
_entity.id
_entity.type
_entity.pdbx_description
1 polymer ?
#
loop_
_entity_poly.entity_id
_entity_poly.type
_entity_poly.pdbx_seq_one_letter_code
_entity_poly.pdbx_strand_id
1 'polypeptide(L)'
;MVETNDRRLPVGIQSFEEIRKQGCLYVDKTDIIWQLANRGKKYNYLSRPRRFGKSVLVDTLETYFMGKKELFEGLKIMQLETEWVKRPVIRLDMSQAGAEPESVRSYLDDVFNTLETEYRIVVRQDSSLAVRFKNIIETTYNKTGLQVAILIDEYDSPLQHSWKTPQHEACTAIYREVFAVLKSQDKYEKFVFITGITKFTQISLFSVLNNLSNISFEPEYAAICGITKEEVLRDFKPEINKLAEYEDWTFDEAVAQLTAYYDGYHFSRRNMVDVFNPFSLINALADSDLKNYWASSGATSLLPKFVDNIEMRLKDFENCPIDSDTLETSDVTGGGAELFLYQSGYLTIKRYMDEIYLLGIPNYEVRKALYRIALPALTLQSNAQVITTQNMLLYSLKLGNLPEAMKCLKALIADVPYSNKKLASMDMEERYRLIMSTIFNAIGCRVEVEKMIATGRIDMVVETTNFIYVLELKLSNNGGMDAAEEQMKAKQYAEPFKADKRKVIALAIELDDMGKGLVDWKEV
;
A
#
# COMPACT_ATOMS: atom_id res chain seq x y z
N MET A 1 -1.75 10.06 35.68
CA MET A 1 -2.09 8.67 35.36
C MET A 1 -0.78 7.99 35.03
N VAL A 2 -0.51 6.83 35.63
CA VAL A 2 0.71 6.06 35.32
C VAL A 2 0.61 5.67 33.85
N GLU A 3 1.46 6.22 32.98
CA GLU A 3 1.60 5.77 31.60
C GLU A 3 2.12 4.33 31.68
N THR A 4 1.21 3.36 31.65
CA THR A 4 1.56 1.95 31.72
C THR A 4 2.26 1.56 30.43
N ASN A 5 3.56 1.26 30.53
CA ASN A 5 4.45 0.81 29.44
C ASN A 5 4.08 -0.55 28.80
N ASP A 6 2.88 -1.06 29.05
CA ASP A 6 2.46 -2.42 28.67
C ASP A 6 1.01 -2.48 28.15
N ARG A 7 0.61 -1.46 27.38
CA ARG A 7 -0.69 -1.46 26.70
C ARG A 7 -0.66 -2.46 25.54
N ARG A 8 -1.73 -3.25 25.43
CA ARG A 8 -1.86 -4.24 24.37
C ARG A 8 -2.18 -3.56 23.05
N LEU A 9 -1.31 -3.73 22.05
CA LEU A 9 -1.56 -3.25 20.69
C LEU A 9 -2.32 -4.32 19.88
N PRO A 10 -3.21 -3.92 18.94
CA PRO A 10 -4.04 -4.85 18.17
C PRO A 10 -3.28 -5.46 16.98
N VAL A 11 -2.11 -6.06 17.23
CA VAL A 11 -1.26 -6.65 16.19
C VAL A 11 -1.99 -7.84 15.55
N GLY A 12 -2.33 -7.72 14.26
CA GLY A 12 -2.98 -8.77 13.49
C GLY A 12 -4.47 -9.01 13.83
N ILE A 13 -5.05 -8.22 14.75
CA ILE A 13 -6.46 -8.33 15.13
C ILE A 13 -7.31 -7.50 14.15
N GLN A 14 -8.30 -8.14 13.55
CA GLN A 14 -9.22 -7.50 12.59
C GLN A 14 -10.63 -7.27 13.15
N SER A 15 -10.95 -7.87 14.31
CA SER A 15 -12.24 -7.67 14.96
C SER A 15 -12.19 -6.49 15.92
N PHE A 16 -13.08 -5.51 15.70
CA PHE A 16 -13.34 -4.43 16.64
C PHE A 16 -13.81 -4.98 17.99
N GLU A 17 -14.72 -5.95 17.98
CA GLU A 17 -15.21 -6.58 19.22
C GLU A 17 -14.06 -7.20 20.03
N GLU A 18 -13.13 -7.89 19.39
CA GLU A 18 -11.94 -8.45 20.04
C GLU A 18 -11.03 -7.36 20.61
N ILE A 19 -10.74 -6.30 19.83
CA ILE A 19 -9.94 -5.15 20.27
C ILE A 19 -10.52 -4.55 21.54
N ARG A 20 -11.84 -4.33 21.57
CA ARG A 20 -12.53 -3.73 22.73
C ARG A 20 -12.56 -4.66 23.93
N LYS A 21 -12.91 -5.94 23.75
CA LYS A 21 -12.99 -6.93 24.84
C LYS A 21 -11.64 -7.24 25.49
N GLN A 22 -10.57 -7.23 24.69
CA GLN A 22 -9.22 -7.51 25.20
C GLN A 22 -8.52 -6.26 25.76
N GLY A 23 -9.18 -5.10 25.74
CA GLY A 23 -8.58 -3.83 26.20
C GLY A 23 -7.41 -3.39 25.33
N CYS A 24 -7.38 -3.78 24.05
CA CYS A 24 -6.36 -3.35 23.12
C CYS A 24 -6.54 -1.85 22.81
N LEU A 25 -5.43 -1.18 22.50
CA LEU A 25 -5.46 0.21 22.04
C LEU A 25 -6.26 0.30 20.73
N TYR A 26 -7.25 1.20 20.72
CA TYR A 26 -8.08 1.49 19.55
C TYR A 26 -8.01 2.99 19.26
N VAL A 27 -7.55 3.34 18.06
CA VAL A 27 -7.56 4.73 17.57
C VAL A 27 -8.98 5.07 17.15
N ASP A 28 -9.61 6.00 17.88
CA ASP A 28 -11.04 6.24 17.77
C ASP A 28 -11.45 7.07 16.54
N LYS A 29 -12.11 6.38 15.60
CA LYS A 29 -12.72 6.91 14.36
C LYS A 29 -14.24 6.91 14.39
N THR A 30 -14.85 6.64 15.54
CA THR A 30 -16.29 6.32 15.63
C THR A 30 -17.20 7.52 15.36
N ASP A 31 -16.68 8.74 15.47
CA ASP A 31 -17.33 9.96 14.97
C ASP A 31 -17.52 9.94 13.46
N ILE A 32 -16.48 9.58 12.70
CA ILE A 32 -16.54 9.47 11.23
C ILE A 32 -17.48 8.34 10.82
N ILE A 33 -17.44 7.21 11.53
CA ILE A 33 -18.33 6.05 11.31
C ILE A 33 -19.80 6.45 11.51
N TRP A 34 -20.09 7.17 12.59
CA TRP A 34 -21.45 7.66 12.86
C TRP A 34 -21.94 8.61 11.78
N GLN A 35 -21.09 9.53 11.30
CA GLN A 35 -21.42 10.43 10.19
C GLN A 35 -21.72 9.64 8.91
N LEU A 36 -20.87 8.66 8.57
CA LEU A 36 -21.05 7.81 7.40
C LEU A 36 -22.39 7.03 7.46
N ALA A 37 -22.70 6.43 8.61
CA ALA A 37 -23.88 5.57 8.77
C ALA A 37 -25.21 6.35 8.83
N ASN A 38 -25.19 7.59 9.33
CA ASN A 38 -26.41 8.35 9.61
C ASN A 38 -26.63 9.58 8.74
N ARG A 39 -25.56 10.25 8.29
CA ARG A 39 -25.62 11.45 7.44
C ARG A 39 -25.07 11.22 6.03
N GLY A 40 -24.30 10.16 5.86
CA GLY A 40 -23.76 9.74 4.57
C GLY A 40 -24.83 9.24 3.61
N LYS A 41 -24.39 8.86 2.42
CA LYS A 41 -25.26 8.26 1.40
C LYS A 41 -25.60 6.82 1.80
N LYS A 42 -26.64 6.25 1.20
CA LYS A 42 -27.05 4.86 1.47
C LYS A 42 -26.04 3.85 0.92
N TYR A 43 -25.56 4.04 -0.32
CA TYR A 43 -24.64 3.15 -1.00
C TYR A 43 -23.24 3.75 -1.05
N ASN A 44 -22.29 3.12 -0.38
CA ASN A 44 -20.93 3.63 -0.21
C ASN A 44 -19.90 2.60 -0.66
N TYR A 45 -18.92 3.07 -1.42
CA TYR A 45 -17.73 2.32 -1.79
C TYR A 45 -16.49 3.00 -1.21
N LEU A 46 -15.69 2.23 -0.49
CA LEU A 46 -14.39 2.66 0.04
C LEU A 46 -13.28 1.76 -0.49
N SER A 47 -12.39 2.33 -1.31
CA SER A 47 -11.10 1.76 -1.65
C SER A 47 -10.03 2.33 -0.72
N ARG A 48 -9.28 1.42 -0.11
CA ARG A 48 -8.03 1.71 0.60
C ARG A 48 -7.04 0.60 0.30
N PRO A 49 -5.73 0.85 0.38
CA PRO A 49 -4.73 -0.20 0.21
C PRO A 49 -4.90 -1.34 1.23
N ARG A 50 -4.25 -2.49 0.98
CA ARG A 50 -4.23 -3.58 1.96
C ARG A 50 -3.68 -3.08 3.30
N ARG A 51 -4.17 -3.66 4.40
CA ARG A 51 -3.69 -3.39 5.76
C ARG A 51 -3.90 -1.96 6.27
N PHE A 52 -4.87 -1.23 5.71
CA PHE A 52 -5.32 0.08 6.19
C PHE A 52 -6.45 0.04 7.23
N GLY A 53 -6.84 -1.16 7.70
CA GLY A 53 -7.91 -1.30 8.70
C GLY A 53 -9.33 -1.33 8.12
N LYS A 54 -9.49 -1.66 6.83
CA LYS A 54 -10.81 -1.83 6.18
C LYS A 54 -11.69 -2.85 6.91
N SER A 55 -11.16 -4.04 7.20
CA SER A 55 -11.92 -5.09 7.88
C SER A 55 -12.30 -4.71 9.32
N VAL A 56 -11.43 -3.99 10.03
CA VAL A 56 -11.75 -3.41 11.35
C VAL A 56 -12.88 -2.39 11.23
N LEU A 57 -12.87 -1.55 10.18
CA LEU A 57 -13.95 -0.61 9.90
C LEU A 57 -15.27 -1.35 9.60
N VAL A 58 -15.25 -2.41 8.79
CA VAL A 58 -16.42 -3.25 8.51
C VAL A 58 -16.96 -3.88 9.80
N ASP A 59 -16.09 -4.43 10.65
CA ASP A 59 -16.46 -5.02 11.93
C ASP A 59 -17.03 -3.99 12.91
N THR A 60 -16.49 -2.76 12.88
CA THR A 60 -17.00 -1.64 13.69
C THR A 60 -18.40 -1.21 13.21
N LEU A 61 -18.62 -1.14 11.89
CA LEU A 61 -19.94 -0.84 11.29
C LEU A 61 -20.96 -1.94 11.64
N GLU A 62 -20.59 -3.21 11.51
CA GLU A 62 -21.42 -4.35 11.92
C GLU A 62 -21.80 -4.24 13.40
N THR A 63 -20.82 -4.04 14.26
CA THR A 63 -21.01 -3.89 15.71
C THR A 63 -21.96 -2.74 16.05
N TYR A 64 -21.81 -1.61 15.35
CA TYR A 64 -22.66 -0.44 15.49
C TYR A 64 -24.11 -0.75 15.09
N PHE A 65 -24.33 -1.31 13.89
CA PHE A 65 -25.68 -1.63 13.41
C PHE A 65 -26.35 -2.73 14.24
N MET A 66 -25.60 -3.68 14.80
CA MET A 66 -26.12 -4.68 15.73
C MET A 66 -26.52 -4.11 17.10
N GLY A 67 -26.25 -2.82 17.37
CA GLY A 67 -26.62 -2.13 18.61
C GLY A 67 -25.80 -2.57 19.82
N LYS A 68 -24.58 -3.09 19.63
CA LYS A 68 -23.68 -3.54 20.72
C LYS A 68 -23.03 -2.34 21.44
N LYS A 69 -23.84 -1.52 22.09
CA LYS A 69 -23.48 -0.24 22.73
C LYS A 69 -22.29 -0.37 23.68
N GLU A 70 -22.23 -1.45 24.45
CA GLU A 70 -21.19 -1.72 25.45
C GLU A 70 -19.76 -1.71 24.86
N LEU A 71 -19.59 -2.06 23.59
CA LEU A 71 -18.28 -2.06 22.93
C LEU A 71 -17.79 -0.64 22.58
N PHE A 72 -18.69 0.34 22.55
CA PHE A 72 -18.39 1.73 22.20
C PHE A 72 -18.17 2.64 23.41
N GLU A 73 -18.25 2.12 24.63
CA GLU A 73 -18.03 2.91 25.84
C GLU A 73 -16.66 3.63 25.81
N GLY A 74 -16.67 4.92 26.13
CA GLY A 74 -15.49 5.78 26.10
C GLY A 74 -15.08 6.29 24.72
N LEU A 75 -15.77 5.89 23.64
CA LEU A 75 -15.52 6.38 22.28
C LEU A 75 -16.42 7.58 21.92
N LYS A 76 -15.99 8.39 20.95
CA LYS A 76 -16.66 9.62 20.50
C LYS A 76 -18.10 9.40 20.07
N ILE A 77 -18.42 8.26 19.46
CA ILE A 77 -19.80 7.94 19.04
C ILE A 77 -20.80 7.94 20.20
N MET A 78 -20.36 7.71 21.44
CA MET A 78 -21.23 7.79 22.62
C MET A 78 -21.79 9.20 22.87
N GLN A 79 -21.17 10.23 22.28
CA GLN A 79 -21.63 11.62 22.35
C GLN A 79 -22.59 11.97 21.20
N LEU A 80 -22.70 11.10 20.18
CA LEU A 80 -23.46 11.33 18.96
C LEU A 80 -24.69 10.42 18.85
N GLU A 81 -24.55 9.14 19.20
CA GLU A 81 -25.58 8.12 19.08
C GLU A 81 -26.42 7.99 20.35
N THR A 82 -27.72 8.22 20.21
CA THR A 82 -28.68 8.18 21.33
C THR A 82 -29.64 7.00 21.28
N GLU A 83 -30.01 6.52 20.09
CA GLU A 83 -31.09 5.53 19.93
C GLU A 83 -30.59 4.09 19.99
N TRP A 84 -29.38 3.82 19.48
CA TRP A 84 -28.78 2.47 19.46
C TRP A 84 -29.72 1.39 18.88
N VAL A 85 -30.42 1.74 17.80
CA VAL A 85 -31.38 0.84 17.14
C VAL A 85 -30.66 -0.40 16.61
N LYS A 86 -30.97 -1.57 17.20
CA LYS A 86 -30.46 -2.86 16.72
C LYS A 86 -31.09 -3.22 15.38
N ARG A 87 -30.27 -3.24 14.33
CA ARG A 87 -30.65 -3.57 12.95
C ARG A 87 -30.08 -4.92 12.54
N PRO A 88 -30.78 -5.65 11.64
CA PRO A 88 -30.20 -6.81 10.99
C PRO A 88 -29.02 -6.39 10.09
N VAL A 89 -27.97 -7.21 10.11
CA VAL A 89 -26.77 -7.02 9.29
C VAL A 89 -26.58 -8.24 8.41
N ILE A 90 -26.25 -8.03 7.13
CA ILE A 90 -25.77 -9.06 6.22
C ILE A 90 -24.32 -8.72 5.88
N ARG A 91 -23.39 -9.59 6.27
CA ARG A 91 -21.96 -9.44 5.97
C ARG A 91 -21.51 -10.49 4.97
N LEU A 92 -20.85 -10.06 3.90
CA LEU A 92 -20.22 -10.91 2.89
C LEU A 92 -18.72 -10.59 2.89
N ASP A 93 -17.90 -11.58 3.20
CA ASP A 93 -16.43 -11.52 3.13
C ASP A 93 -15.95 -12.28 1.90
N MET A 94 -15.78 -11.55 0.80
CA MET A 94 -15.49 -12.18 -0.50
C MET A 94 -14.06 -12.74 -0.59
N SER A 95 -13.21 -12.52 0.42
CA SER A 95 -11.89 -13.15 0.49
C SER A 95 -11.96 -14.68 0.56
N GLN A 96 -13.09 -15.22 1.03
CA GLN A 96 -13.33 -16.66 1.20
C GLN A 96 -13.89 -17.34 -0.06
N ALA A 97 -14.25 -16.57 -1.09
CA ALA A 97 -14.96 -17.05 -2.27
C ALA A 97 -14.07 -17.75 -3.32
N GLY A 98 -12.74 -17.70 -3.16
CA GLY A 98 -11.80 -18.24 -4.16
C GLY A 98 -11.78 -17.46 -5.48
N ALA A 99 -11.22 -18.06 -6.52
CA ALA A 99 -10.99 -17.41 -7.82
C ALA A 99 -11.66 -18.13 -9.02
N GLU A 100 -12.42 -19.18 -8.75
CA GLU A 100 -13.15 -19.96 -9.75
C GLU A 100 -14.67 -19.80 -9.56
N PRO A 101 -15.47 -19.89 -10.64
CA PRO A 101 -16.91 -19.65 -10.57
C PRO A 101 -17.62 -20.58 -9.57
N GLU A 102 -17.21 -21.83 -9.50
CA GLU A 102 -17.75 -22.84 -8.60
C GLU A 102 -17.41 -22.51 -7.14
N SER A 103 -16.19 -22.05 -6.85
CA SER A 103 -15.80 -21.59 -5.50
C SER A 103 -16.62 -20.38 -5.07
N VAL A 104 -16.82 -19.41 -5.97
CA VAL A 104 -17.60 -18.20 -5.66
C VAL A 104 -19.06 -18.55 -5.39
N ARG A 105 -19.64 -19.44 -6.20
CA ARG A 105 -21.01 -19.95 -5.95
C ARG A 105 -21.10 -20.71 -4.65
N SER A 106 -20.14 -21.58 -4.36
CA SER A 106 -20.12 -22.40 -3.14
C SER A 106 -20.06 -21.54 -1.89
N TYR A 107 -19.24 -20.48 -1.89
CA TYR A 107 -19.16 -19.54 -0.77
C TYR A 107 -20.49 -18.80 -0.55
N LEU A 108 -21.06 -18.24 -1.62
CA LEU A 108 -22.34 -17.53 -1.54
C LEU A 108 -23.47 -18.48 -1.12
N ASP A 109 -23.46 -19.72 -1.59
CA ASP A 109 -24.42 -20.75 -1.18
C ASP A 109 -24.36 -21.01 0.33
N ASP A 110 -23.16 -21.21 0.88
CA ASP A 110 -22.94 -21.47 2.31
C ASP A 110 -23.38 -20.30 3.20
N VAL A 111 -22.99 -19.08 2.83
CA VAL A 111 -23.39 -17.86 3.56
C VAL A 111 -24.90 -17.65 3.49
N PHE A 112 -25.51 -17.86 2.33
CA PHE A 112 -26.96 -17.74 2.17
C PHE A 112 -27.71 -18.82 2.95
N ASN A 113 -27.22 -20.06 2.98
CA ASN A 113 -27.79 -21.13 3.80
C ASN A 113 -27.77 -20.75 5.29
N THR A 114 -26.69 -20.13 5.76
CA THR A 114 -26.56 -19.65 7.14
C THR A 114 -27.59 -18.56 7.45
N LEU A 115 -27.71 -17.54 6.59
CA LEU A 115 -28.69 -16.46 6.76
C LEU A 115 -30.13 -16.95 6.64
N GLU A 116 -30.41 -17.84 5.70
CA GLU A 116 -31.73 -18.47 5.54
C GLU A 116 -32.12 -19.27 6.78
N THR A 117 -31.15 -19.96 7.41
CA THR A 117 -31.37 -20.67 8.68
C THR A 117 -31.62 -19.71 9.83
N GLU A 118 -30.78 -18.70 10.01
CA GLU A 118 -30.90 -17.68 11.05
C GLU A 118 -32.26 -16.98 11.01
N TYR A 119 -32.64 -16.51 9.83
CA TYR A 119 -33.90 -15.80 9.62
C TYR A 119 -35.06 -16.75 9.30
N ARG A 120 -34.90 -18.07 9.41
CA ARG A 120 -35.94 -19.10 9.17
C ARG A 120 -36.72 -18.85 7.87
N ILE A 121 -36.00 -18.73 6.77
CA ILE A 121 -36.52 -18.47 5.43
C ILE A 121 -36.85 -19.81 4.78
N VAL A 122 -38.01 -19.88 4.12
CA VAL A 122 -38.39 -21.09 3.38
C VAL A 122 -37.59 -21.13 2.08
N VAL A 123 -36.59 -22.00 2.02
CA VAL A 123 -35.77 -22.22 0.84
C VAL A 123 -36.59 -22.98 -0.21
N ARG A 124 -36.71 -22.41 -1.40
CA ARG A 124 -37.26 -23.12 -2.56
C ARG A 124 -36.09 -23.80 -3.27
N GLN A 125 -36.20 -25.10 -3.49
CA GLN A 125 -35.22 -25.87 -4.27
C GLN A 125 -35.00 -25.21 -5.64
N ASP A 126 -33.76 -25.22 -6.11
CA ASP A 126 -33.32 -24.65 -7.40
C ASP A 126 -33.43 -23.12 -7.54
N SER A 127 -33.60 -22.38 -6.43
CA SER A 127 -33.55 -20.92 -6.47
C SER A 127 -32.15 -20.43 -6.82
N SER A 128 -32.06 -19.49 -7.77
CA SER A 128 -30.80 -18.83 -8.09
C SER A 128 -30.27 -18.00 -6.92
N LEU A 129 -28.96 -17.72 -6.91
CA LEU A 129 -28.33 -16.92 -5.86
C LEU A 129 -28.98 -15.52 -5.75
N ALA A 130 -29.36 -14.91 -6.87
CA ALA A 130 -30.07 -13.63 -6.86
C ALA A 130 -31.44 -13.71 -6.15
N VAL A 131 -32.23 -14.76 -6.43
CA VAL A 131 -33.54 -14.96 -5.80
C VAL A 131 -33.37 -15.19 -4.29
N ARG A 132 -32.38 -15.99 -3.90
CA ARG A 132 -32.07 -16.25 -2.49
C ARG A 132 -31.66 -14.98 -1.76
N PHE A 133 -30.72 -14.21 -2.32
CA PHE A 133 -30.27 -12.96 -1.72
C PHE A 133 -31.42 -11.94 -1.56
N LYS A 134 -32.28 -11.82 -2.58
CA LYS A 134 -33.50 -11.03 -2.51
C LYS A 134 -34.39 -11.47 -1.35
N ASN A 135 -34.69 -12.76 -1.27
CA ASN A 135 -35.56 -13.31 -0.23
C ASN A 135 -34.98 -13.11 1.17
N ILE A 136 -33.65 -13.20 1.32
CA ILE A 136 -32.94 -12.89 2.56
C ILE A 136 -33.21 -11.46 2.99
N ILE A 137 -33.00 -10.47 2.11
CA ILE A 137 -33.20 -9.05 2.44
C ILE A 137 -34.68 -8.78 2.79
N GLU A 138 -35.62 -9.20 1.93
CA GLU A 138 -37.05 -8.95 2.11
C GLU A 138 -37.60 -9.61 3.38
N THR A 139 -37.25 -10.89 3.61
CA THR A 139 -37.76 -11.64 4.76
C THR A 139 -37.18 -11.12 6.06
N THR A 140 -35.90 -10.73 6.06
CA THR A 140 -35.24 -10.13 7.23
C THR A 140 -35.92 -8.83 7.64
N TYR A 141 -36.21 -7.95 6.68
CA TYR A 141 -37.01 -6.75 6.92
C TYR A 141 -38.41 -7.09 7.45
N ASN A 142 -39.13 -8.01 6.78
CA ASN A 142 -40.51 -8.35 7.17
C ASN A 142 -40.61 -8.96 8.57
N LYS A 143 -39.57 -9.66 9.05
CA LYS A 143 -39.54 -10.24 10.40
C LYS A 143 -39.12 -9.24 11.47
N THR A 144 -38.17 -8.35 11.17
CA THR A 144 -37.62 -7.41 12.15
C THR A 144 -38.34 -6.06 12.16
N GLY A 145 -39.04 -5.72 11.09
CA GLY A 145 -39.61 -4.38 10.85
C GLY A 145 -38.54 -3.31 10.56
N LEU A 146 -37.27 -3.69 10.43
CA LEU A 146 -36.14 -2.78 10.32
C LEU A 146 -35.37 -3.01 9.02
N GLN A 147 -35.01 -1.90 8.38
CA GLN A 147 -34.13 -1.91 7.22
C GLN A 147 -32.75 -2.50 7.56
N VAL A 148 -32.22 -3.29 6.62
CA VAL A 148 -31.01 -4.11 6.74
C VAL A 148 -29.76 -3.30 6.40
N ALA A 149 -28.69 -3.48 7.16
CA ALA A 149 -27.35 -3.01 6.79
C ALA A 149 -26.61 -4.12 6.04
N ILE A 150 -26.04 -3.83 4.87
CA ILE A 150 -25.34 -4.79 4.02
C ILE A 150 -23.88 -4.37 3.92
N LEU A 151 -22.97 -5.25 4.32
CA LEU A 151 -21.54 -5.00 4.37
C LEU A 151 -20.82 -6.02 3.49
N ILE A 152 -20.03 -5.56 2.53
CA ILE A 152 -19.30 -6.41 1.58
C ILE A 152 -17.80 -6.07 1.73
N ASP A 153 -17.05 -6.97 2.37
CA ASP A 153 -15.60 -6.87 2.56
C ASP A 153 -14.85 -7.63 1.48
N GLU A 154 -13.63 -7.17 1.19
CA GLU A 154 -12.74 -7.67 0.13
C GLU A 154 -13.45 -8.00 -1.20
N TYR A 155 -14.42 -7.16 -1.61
CA TYR A 155 -15.32 -7.45 -2.73
C TYR A 155 -14.59 -7.78 -4.04
N ASP A 156 -13.39 -7.23 -4.23
CA ASP A 156 -12.57 -7.38 -5.42
C ASP A 156 -11.72 -8.63 -5.41
N SER A 157 -11.60 -9.35 -4.29
CA SER A 157 -10.65 -10.46 -4.14
C SER A 157 -10.82 -11.57 -5.20
N PRO A 158 -12.02 -12.12 -5.47
CA PRO A 158 -12.20 -13.09 -6.55
C PRO A 158 -11.88 -12.54 -7.95
N LEU A 159 -12.18 -11.26 -8.18
CA LEU A 159 -11.95 -10.60 -9.47
C LEU A 159 -10.46 -10.30 -9.70
N GLN A 160 -9.72 -9.92 -8.65
CA GLN A 160 -8.27 -9.77 -8.69
C GLN A 160 -7.55 -11.09 -9.01
N HIS A 161 -7.95 -12.18 -8.34
CA HIS A 161 -7.29 -13.47 -8.51
C HIS A 161 -7.62 -14.12 -9.85
N SER A 162 -8.87 -14.00 -10.32
CA SER A 162 -9.28 -14.48 -11.64
C SER A 162 -8.82 -13.58 -12.79
N TRP A 163 -8.32 -12.36 -12.54
CA TRP A 163 -7.87 -11.47 -13.61
C TRP A 163 -6.80 -12.13 -14.51
N LYS A 164 -6.96 -11.94 -15.83
CA LYS A 164 -6.17 -12.58 -16.91
C LYS A 164 -6.23 -14.12 -16.90
N THR A 165 -7.28 -14.72 -16.35
CA THR A 165 -7.56 -16.17 -16.43
C THR A 165 -8.85 -16.43 -17.22
N PRO A 166 -9.04 -17.62 -17.80
CA PRO A 166 -10.29 -18.00 -18.48
C PRO A 166 -11.55 -17.89 -17.60
N GLN A 167 -11.39 -17.95 -16.28
CA GLN A 167 -12.46 -17.94 -15.29
C GLN A 167 -13.05 -16.54 -15.03
N HIS A 168 -12.35 -15.46 -15.43
CA HIS A 168 -12.69 -14.09 -15.02
C HIS A 168 -14.12 -13.66 -15.39
N GLU A 169 -14.54 -13.92 -16.64
CA GLU A 169 -15.88 -13.51 -17.10
C GLU A 169 -16.97 -14.29 -16.36
N ALA A 170 -16.75 -15.58 -16.09
CA ALA A 170 -17.70 -16.41 -15.36
C ALA A 170 -17.82 -16.00 -13.88
N CYS A 171 -16.71 -15.68 -13.22
CA CYS A 171 -16.72 -15.09 -11.87
C CYS A 171 -17.48 -13.76 -11.85
N THR A 172 -17.24 -12.92 -12.86
CA THR A 172 -17.90 -11.63 -12.98
C THR A 172 -19.41 -11.76 -13.24
N ALA A 173 -19.84 -12.74 -14.03
CA ALA A 173 -21.26 -13.00 -14.27
C ALA A 173 -22.02 -13.31 -12.97
N ILE A 174 -21.41 -14.06 -12.04
CA ILE A 174 -21.99 -14.35 -10.72
C ILE A 174 -22.17 -13.07 -9.91
N TYR A 175 -21.17 -12.18 -9.92
CA TYR A 175 -21.26 -10.88 -9.22
C TYR A 175 -22.39 -10.03 -9.79
N ARG A 176 -22.50 -9.92 -11.12
CA ARG A 176 -23.58 -9.19 -11.79
C ARG A 176 -24.94 -9.74 -11.39
N GLU A 177 -25.08 -11.07 -11.37
CA GLU A 177 -26.31 -11.75 -10.98
C GLU A 177 -26.71 -11.41 -9.54
N VAL A 178 -25.81 -11.61 -8.58
CA VAL A 178 -26.13 -11.52 -7.15
C VAL A 178 -26.27 -10.08 -6.69
N PHE A 179 -25.34 -9.20 -7.05
CA PHE A 179 -25.35 -7.83 -6.53
C PHE A 179 -26.31 -6.89 -7.26
N ALA A 180 -26.86 -7.29 -8.43
CA ALA A 180 -27.96 -6.57 -9.06
C ALA A 180 -29.22 -6.49 -8.21
N VAL A 181 -29.39 -7.43 -7.29
CA VAL A 181 -30.51 -7.44 -6.34
C VAL A 181 -30.58 -6.13 -5.57
N LEU A 182 -29.43 -5.60 -5.11
CA LEU A 182 -29.38 -4.41 -4.24
C LEU A 182 -30.10 -3.20 -4.85
N LYS A 183 -30.02 -3.01 -6.17
CA LYS A 183 -30.74 -1.93 -6.88
C LYS A 183 -32.25 -1.98 -6.68
N SER A 184 -32.81 -3.19 -6.65
CA SER A 184 -34.26 -3.41 -6.52
C SER A 184 -34.75 -3.46 -5.07
N GLN A 185 -33.84 -3.54 -4.11
CA GLN A 185 -34.15 -3.72 -2.69
C GLN A 185 -33.96 -2.44 -1.86
N ASP A 186 -33.80 -1.27 -2.49
CA ASP A 186 -33.58 0.04 -1.84
C ASP A 186 -34.53 0.33 -0.67
N LYS A 187 -35.80 -0.09 -0.77
CA LYS A 187 -36.82 0.07 0.29
C LYS A 187 -36.43 -0.64 1.59
N TYR A 188 -35.76 -1.79 1.50
CA TYR A 188 -35.42 -2.66 2.63
C TYR A 188 -34.02 -2.40 3.16
N GLU A 189 -33.24 -1.55 2.49
CA GLU A 189 -31.83 -1.29 2.80
C GLU A 189 -31.67 0.02 3.60
N LYS A 190 -31.00 -0.09 4.75
CA LYS A 190 -30.62 1.08 5.57
C LYS A 190 -29.30 1.67 5.09
N PHE A 191 -28.34 0.79 4.80
CA PHE A 191 -26.95 1.15 4.55
C PHE A 191 -26.28 0.01 3.78
N VAL A 192 -25.55 0.35 2.72
CA VAL A 192 -24.78 -0.60 1.93
C VAL A 192 -23.35 -0.08 1.86
N PHE A 193 -22.40 -0.89 2.33
CA PHE A 193 -20.98 -0.54 2.34
C PHE A 193 -20.17 -1.64 1.66
N ILE A 194 -19.40 -1.23 0.66
CA ILE A 194 -18.55 -2.10 -0.14
C ILE A 194 -17.12 -1.62 0.01
N THR A 195 -16.21 -2.53 0.34
CA THR A 195 -14.81 -2.17 0.47
C THR A 195 -13.88 -3.20 -0.17
N GLY A 196 -12.73 -2.72 -0.61
CA GLY A 196 -11.77 -3.48 -1.38
C GLY A 196 -10.52 -2.65 -1.65
N ILE A 197 -9.68 -3.14 -2.56
CA ILE A 197 -8.46 -2.44 -2.99
C ILE A 197 -8.70 -1.83 -4.37
N THR A 198 -9.14 -2.67 -5.29
CA THR A 198 -9.21 -2.42 -6.72
C THR A 198 -10.65 -2.20 -7.16
N LYS A 199 -10.83 -1.31 -8.14
CA LYS A 199 -12.14 -0.99 -8.69
C LYS A 199 -12.39 -1.72 -10.02
N PHE A 200 -13.28 -2.71 -10.02
CA PHE A 200 -13.79 -3.39 -11.22
C PHE A 200 -15.17 -2.83 -11.64
N THR A 201 -15.20 -1.55 -12.03
CA THR A 201 -16.40 -0.77 -12.39
C THR A 201 -17.18 -1.24 -13.59
N GLN A 202 -16.52 -1.52 -14.72
CA GLN A 202 -17.20 -1.77 -15.99
C GLN A 202 -17.73 -3.20 -16.06
N ILE A 203 -17.21 -4.09 -15.21
CA ILE A 203 -17.44 -5.51 -15.36
C ILE A 203 -18.44 -6.06 -14.32
N SER A 204 -18.65 -5.54 -13.09
CA SER A 204 -19.53 -6.26 -12.14
C SER A 204 -20.52 -5.50 -11.25
N LEU A 205 -20.19 -4.34 -10.67
CA LEU A 205 -20.99 -3.79 -9.55
C LEU A 205 -21.41 -2.31 -9.72
N PHE A 206 -20.52 -1.46 -10.21
CA PHE A 206 -20.76 -0.02 -10.31
C PHE A 206 -21.68 0.36 -11.48
N SER A 207 -21.67 -0.43 -12.55
CA SER A 207 -22.63 -0.30 -13.66
C SER A 207 -24.06 -0.72 -13.27
N VAL A 208 -24.18 -1.53 -12.22
CA VAL A 208 -25.45 -2.04 -11.73
C VAL A 208 -26.03 -1.13 -10.65
N LEU A 209 -25.17 -0.58 -9.78
CA LEU A 209 -25.52 0.34 -8.71
C LEU A 209 -25.24 1.79 -9.10
N ASN A 210 -26.15 2.38 -9.90
CA ASN A 210 -26.03 3.77 -10.38
C ASN A 210 -25.92 4.83 -9.26
N ASN A 211 -26.26 4.48 -8.01
CA ASN A 211 -26.23 5.37 -6.85
C ASN A 211 -25.03 5.12 -5.90
N LEU A 212 -24.07 4.29 -6.30
CA LEU A 212 -22.90 3.95 -5.49
C LEU A 212 -21.94 5.14 -5.39
N SER A 213 -21.80 5.70 -4.19
CA SER A 213 -20.87 6.79 -3.95
C SER A 213 -19.47 6.27 -3.65
N ASN A 214 -18.48 6.69 -4.45
CA ASN A 214 -17.09 6.45 -4.13
C ASN A 214 -16.62 7.45 -3.05
N ILE A 215 -16.65 7.05 -1.78
CA ILE A 215 -16.26 7.91 -0.66
C ILE A 215 -14.74 7.98 -0.46
N SER A 216 -13.97 7.26 -1.28
CA SER A 216 -12.51 7.11 -1.11
C SER A 216 -11.75 8.43 -1.19
N PHE A 217 -12.27 9.40 -1.96
CA PHE A 217 -11.64 10.69 -2.22
C PHE A 217 -12.31 11.87 -1.50
N GLU A 218 -13.38 11.60 -0.76
CA GLU A 218 -14.11 12.63 -0.04
C GLU A 218 -13.32 13.09 1.20
N PRO A 219 -13.19 14.41 1.43
CA PRO A 219 -12.30 14.94 2.45
C PRO A 219 -12.70 14.54 3.88
N GLU A 220 -14.00 14.38 4.17
CA GLU A 220 -14.51 13.96 5.47
C GLU A 220 -14.17 12.51 5.84
N TYR A 221 -13.85 11.67 4.85
CA TYR A 221 -13.49 10.25 5.06
C TYR A 221 -12.01 9.97 4.77
N ALA A 222 -11.20 11.01 4.52
CA ALA A 222 -9.77 10.85 4.22
C ALA A 222 -9.06 10.00 5.28
N ALA A 223 -9.31 10.27 6.55
CA ALA A 223 -8.71 9.58 7.71
C ALA A 223 -9.60 8.49 8.33
N ILE A 224 -10.66 8.00 7.64
CA ILE A 224 -11.53 6.93 8.17
C ILE A 224 -10.77 5.61 8.38
N CYS A 225 -9.72 5.39 7.59
CA CYS A 225 -8.80 4.27 7.67
C CYS A 225 -7.37 4.81 7.77
N GLY A 226 -6.51 4.08 8.50
CA GLY A 226 -5.17 4.54 8.86
C GLY A 226 -5.17 5.47 10.08
N ILE A 227 -3.98 5.95 10.43
CA ILE A 227 -3.72 6.71 11.66
C ILE A 227 -3.05 8.03 11.26
N THR A 228 -3.60 9.18 11.66
CA THR A 228 -2.98 10.47 11.34
C THR A 228 -1.83 10.77 12.29
N LYS A 229 -0.92 11.68 11.91
CA LYS A 229 0.18 12.09 12.78
C LYS A 229 -0.29 12.58 14.15
N GLU A 230 -1.38 13.33 14.21
CA GLU A 230 -1.97 13.79 15.47
C GLU A 230 -2.41 12.62 16.36
N GLU A 231 -2.97 11.58 15.76
CA GLU A 231 -3.39 10.37 16.48
C GLU A 231 -2.18 9.52 16.91
N VAL A 232 -1.13 9.45 16.10
CA VAL A 232 0.16 8.83 16.49
C VAL A 232 0.68 9.48 17.78
N LEU A 233 0.78 10.81 17.79
CA LEU A 233 1.30 11.57 18.92
C LEU A 233 0.40 11.53 20.15
N ARG A 234 -0.92 11.49 19.95
CA ARG A 234 -1.91 11.45 21.04
C ARG A 234 -1.99 10.06 21.67
N ASP A 235 -2.11 9.02 20.84
CA ASP A 235 -2.54 7.70 21.29
C ASP A 235 -1.36 6.79 21.59
N PHE A 236 -0.21 6.94 20.91
CA PHE A 236 0.93 6.01 20.98
C PHE A 236 2.17 6.55 21.71
N LYS A 237 2.03 7.64 22.46
CA LYS A 237 3.16 8.30 23.13
C LYS A 237 4.03 7.35 23.99
N PRO A 238 3.48 6.47 24.85
CA PRO A 238 4.25 5.48 25.59
C PRO A 238 5.06 4.53 24.70
N GLU A 239 4.46 4.02 23.61
CA GLU A 239 5.12 3.06 22.72
C GLU A 239 6.20 3.73 21.87
N ILE A 240 6.01 5.00 21.49
CA ILE A 240 7.03 5.80 20.81
C ILE A 240 8.20 6.09 21.76
N ASN A 241 7.94 6.44 23.03
CA ASN A 241 9.00 6.60 24.03
C ASN A 241 9.79 5.31 24.21
N LYS A 242 9.10 4.16 24.29
CA LYS A 242 9.76 2.85 24.37
C LYS A 242 10.66 2.61 23.16
N LEU A 243 10.16 2.82 21.93
CA LEU A 243 10.98 2.72 20.71
C LEU A 243 12.20 3.64 20.77
N ALA A 244 12.01 4.89 21.22
CA ALA A 244 13.08 5.87 21.34
C ALA A 244 14.17 5.41 22.34
N GLU A 245 13.78 4.85 23.48
CA GLU A 245 14.70 4.28 24.47
C GLU A 245 15.48 3.08 23.92
N TYR A 246 14.84 2.20 23.14
CA TYR A 246 15.50 1.03 22.53
C TYR A 246 16.56 1.42 21.49
N GLU A 247 16.29 2.48 20.71
CA GLU A 247 17.13 2.91 19.59
C GLU A 247 18.12 4.05 19.95
N ASP A 248 18.15 4.48 21.22
CA ASP A 248 18.92 5.64 21.70
C ASP A 248 18.58 6.93 20.93
N TRP A 249 17.29 7.15 20.70
CA TRP A 249 16.72 8.32 20.04
C TRP A 249 16.00 9.23 21.02
N THR A 250 15.90 10.51 20.68
CA THR A 250 14.88 11.38 21.27
C THR A 250 13.48 11.01 20.76
N PHE A 251 12.44 11.41 21.49
CA PHE A 251 11.05 11.21 21.05
C PHE A 251 10.81 11.78 19.65
N ASP A 252 11.32 12.99 19.38
CA ASP A 252 11.15 13.65 18.08
C ASP A 252 11.88 12.91 16.95
N GLU A 253 13.05 12.33 17.23
CA GLU A 253 13.77 11.47 16.29
C GLU A 253 12.99 10.19 16.01
N ALA A 254 12.43 9.53 17.03
CA ALA A 254 11.60 8.34 16.83
C ALA A 254 10.36 8.63 15.98
N VAL A 255 9.68 9.75 16.24
CA VAL A 255 8.55 10.22 15.41
C VAL A 255 9.01 10.47 13.97
N ALA A 256 10.15 11.15 13.77
CA ALA A 256 10.68 11.42 12.43
C ALA A 256 11.01 10.14 11.67
N GLN A 257 11.57 9.13 12.34
CA GLN A 257 11.86 7.83 11.72
C GLN A 257 10.59 7.05 11.37
N LEU A 258 9.61 7.00 12.29
CA LEU A 258 8.30 6.40 12.02
C LEU A 258 7.60 7.08 10.84
N THR A 259 7.64 8.42 10.79
CA THR A 259 7.11 9.20 9.65
C THR A 259 7.80 8.80 8.34
N ALA A 260 9.13 8.77 8.32
CA ALA A 260 9.88 8.42 7.12
C ALA A 260 9.60 6.99 6.62
N TYR A 261 9.33 6.05 7.54
CA TYR A 261 9.11 4.65 7.23
C TYR A 261 7.68 4.31 6.83
N TYR A 262 6.67 4.86 7.50
CA TYR A 262 5.30 4.33 7.44
C TYR A 262 4.21 5.36 7.11
N ASP A 263 4.54 6.64 7.03
CA ASP A 263 3.61 7.74 6.74
C ASP A 263 3.54 8.07 5.24
N GLY A 264 2.86 9.16 4.88
CA GLY A 264 2.93 9.80 3.58
C GLY A 264 1.83 9.40 2.63
N TYR A 265 0.77 8.74 3.11
CA TYR A 265 -0.41 8.41 2.31
C TYR A 265 -1.46 9.51 2.37
N HIS A 266 -1.95 9.89 1.19
CA HIS A 266 -3.04 10.83 1.00
C HIS A 266 -4.15 10.22 0.14
N PHE A 267 -5.40 10.51 0.52
CA PHE A 267 -6.58 9.96 -0.14
C PHE A 267 -7.51 11.01 -0.74
N SER A 268 -7.36 12.30 -0.41
CA SER A 268 -8.23 13.36 -0.92
C SER A 268 -7.42 14.60 -1.30
N ARG A 269 -7.66 15.14 -2.49
CA ARG A 269 -7.10 16.46 -2.89
C ARG A 269 -7.56 17.62 -2.02
N ARG A 270 -8.73 17.50 -1.37
CA ARG A 270 -9.30 18.55 -0.51
C ARG A 270 -8.92 18.39 0.95
N ASN A 271 -8.39 17.21 1.32
CA ASN A 271 -7.87 16.92 2.65
C ASN A 271 -6.62 16.05 2.52
N MET A 272 -5.48 16.73 2.40
CA MET A 272 -4.14 16.13 2.32
C MET A 272 -3.58 15.88 3.72
N VAL A 273 -4.38 15.29 4.62
CA VAL A 273 -3.88 14.83 5.91
C VAL A 273 -2.94 13.64 5.70
N ASP A 274 -1.78 13.68 6.32
CA ASP A 274 -0.82 12.56 6.33
C ASP A 274 -1.41 11.38 7.11
N VAL A 275 -1.42 10.21 6.47
CA VAL A 275 -1.93 8.97 7.05
C VAL A 275 -0.85 7.91 7.06
N PHE A 276 -0.61 7.34 8.25
CA PHE A 276 0.24 6.18 8.45
C PHE A 276 -0.45 4.89 8.04
N ASN A 277 0.32 3.96 7.48
CA ASN A 277 -0.13 2.57 7.38
C ASN A 277 -0.28 1.98 8.80
N PRO A 278 -1.50 1.61 9.24
CA PRO A 278 -1.73 1.22 10.62
C PRO A 278 -1.07 -0.12 10.96
N PHE A 279 -1.02 -1.07 10.02
CA PHE A 279 -0.38 -2.35 10.28
C PHE A 279 1.13 -2.20 10.49
N SER A 280 1.82 -1.50 9.58
CA SER A 280 3.26 -1.30 9.70
C SER A 280 3.61 -0.50 10.96
N LEU A 281 2.87 0.59 11.25
CA LEU A 281 3.06 1.40 12.46
C LEU A 281 2.86 0.57 13.74
N ILE A 282 1.75 -0.15 13.84
CA ILE A 282 1.40 -0.92 15.05
C ILE A 282 2.41 -2.04 15.29
N ASN A 283 2.85 -2.75 14.24
CA ASN A 283 3.88 -3.77 14.39
C ASN A 283 5.23 -3.17 14.81
N ALA A 284 5.64 -2.04 14.23
CA ALA A 284 6.89 -1.39 14.59
C ALA A 284 6.92 -0.96 16.06
N LEU A 285 5.81 -0.39 16.55
CA LEU A 285 5.67 0.01 17.94
C LEU A 285 5.60 -1.20 18.89
N ALA A 286 4.92 -2.28 18.50
CA ALA A 286 4.86 -3.51 19.27
C ALA A 286 6.24 -4.19 19.39
N ASP A 287 6.98 -4.24 18.28
CA ASP A 287 8.32 -4.81 18.20
C ASP A 287 9.39 -3.88 18.79
N SER A 288 9.08 -2.58 18.92
CA SER A 288 10.06 -1.52 19.22
C SER A 288 11.24 -1.53 18.22
N ASP A 289 10.94 -1.73 16.93
CA ASP A 289 11.93 -1.79 15.84
C ASP A 289 11.28 -1.43 14.48
N LEU A 290 12.05 -0.79 13.59
CA LEU A 290 11.61 -0.37 12.26
C LEU A 290 11.93 -1.45 11.21
N LYS A 291 10.93 -2.27 10.87
CA LYS A 291 11.05 -3.35 9.88
C LYS A 291 10.19 -3.11 8.63
N ASN A 292 10.42 -3.95 7.61
CA ASN A 292 9.54 -4.01 6.46
C ASN A 292 8.44 -5.06 6.72
N TYR A 293 7.25 -4.56 7.00
CA TYR A 293 6.03 -5.34 7.15
C TYR A 293 5.30 -5.47 5.81
N TRP A 294 5.49 -4.54 4.86
CA TRP A 294 4.79 -4.49 3.55
C TRP A 294 5.03 -5.70 2.63
N ALA A 295 6.27 -6.20 2.53
CA ALA A 295 6.70 -7.21 1.56
C ALA A 295 6.03 -8.59 1.74
N SER A 296 5.44 -8.86 2.91
CA SER A 296 4.69 -10.10 3.19
C SER A 296 3.23 -10.04 2.70
N SER A 297 2.82 -9.01 1.97
CA SER A 297 1.42 -8.84 1.52
C SER A 297 1.11 -9.57 0.21
N GLY A 298 -0.09 -10.14 0.09
CA GLY A 298 -0.58 -10.79 -1.13
C GLY A 298 -0.79 -9.84 -2.32
N ALA A 299 -0.73 -8.52 -2.14
CA ALA A 299 -0.72 -7.58 -3.28
C ALA A 299 0.59 -7.67 -4.08
N THR A 300 1.70 -8.03 -3.43
CA THR A 300 3.02 -8.20 -4.05
C THR A 300 3.00 -9.29 -5.13
N SER A 301 2.28 -10.39 -4.92
CA SER A 301 2.17 -11.48 -5.92
C SER A 301 1.27 -11.13 -7.11
N LEU A 302 0.41 -10.12 -6.98
CA LEU A 302 -0.49 -9.67 -8.05
C LEU A 302 0.14 -8.60 -8.96
N LEU A 303 1.19 -7.90 -8.50
CA LEU A 303 1.84 -6.83 -9.27
C LEU A 303 2.20 -7.24 -10.72
N PRO A 304 2.81 -8.42 -10.98
CA PRO A 304 3.13 -8.84 -12.35
C PRO A 304 1.91 -9.01 -13.27
N LYS A 305 0.69 -9.14 -12.73
CA LYS A 305 -0.54 -9.21 -13.55
C LYS A 305 -0.98 -7.84 -14.06
N PHE A 306 -0.69 -6.77 -13.32
CA PHE A 306 -1.20 -5.41 -13.57
C PHE A 306 -0.13 -4.42 -14.02
N VAL A 307 1.14 -4.70 -13.76
CA VAL A 307 2.26 -3.81 -14.08
C VAL A 307 3.28 -4.55 -14.94
N ASP A 308 3.24 -4.28 -16.24
CA ASP A 308 4.20 -4.83 -17.19
C ASP A 308 5.50 -4.00 -17.19
N ASN A 309 6.66 -4.68 -17.23
CA ASN A 309 7.99 -4.07 -17.27
C ASN A 309 8.24 -3.06 -16.14
N ILE A 310 7.83 -3.42 -14.91
CA ILE A 310 7.93 -2.59 -13.71
C ILE A 310 9.35 -2.03 -13.52
N GLU A 311 10.35 -2.83 -13.88
CA GLU A 311 11.76 -2.52 -13.75
C GLU A 311 12.24 -1.37 -14.62
N MET A 312 11.57 -1.11 -15.74
CA MET A 312 11.89 0.02 -16.62
C MET A 312 11.18 1.30 -16.19
N ARG A 313 10.10 1.18 -15.40
CA ARG A 313 9.16 2.27 -15.09
C ARG A 313 9.32 2.82 -13.67
N LEU A 314 10.23 2.27 -12.86
CA LEU A 314 10.46 2.71 -11.49
C LEU A 314 10.70 4.23 -11.38
N LYS A 315 11.46 4.82 -12.31
CA LYS A 315 11.71 6.27 -12.34
C LYS A 315 10.43 7.08 -12.58
N ASP A 316 9.52 6.54 -13.39
CA ASP A 316 8.26 7.19 -13.75
C ASP A 316 7.29 7.20 -12.55
N PHE A 317 7.48 6.30 -11.60
CA PHE A 317 6.63 6.16 -10.40
C PHE A 317 6.98 7.12 -9.25
N GLU A 318 8.08 7.86 -9.33
CA GLU A 318 8.40 8.93 -8.36
C GLU A 318 7.59 10.22 -8.62
N ASN A 319 7.34 10.52 -9.88
CA ASN A 319 6.61 11.70 -10.35
C ASN A 319 5.65 11.27 -11.46
N CYS A 320 4.55 10.67 -11.04
CA CYS A 320 3.64 9.94 -11.91
C CYS A 320 2.34 10.73 -12.11
N PRO A 321 2.21 11.52 -13.19
CA PRO A 321 0.98 12.25 -13.47
C PRO A 321 -0.13 11.29 -13.90
N ILE A 322 -1.33 11.50 -13.38
CA ILE A 322 -2.54 10.78 -13.77
C ILE A 322 -3.73 11.74 -13.79
N ASP A 323 -4.58 11.56 -14.79
CA ASP A 323 -5.84 12.30 -14.90
C ASP A 323 -6.78 11.98 -13.73
N SER A 324 -7.49 12.99 -13.24
CA SER A 324 -8.36 12.88 -12.05
C SER A 324 -9.55 11.96 -12.25
N ASP A 325 -10.19 11.99 -13.42
CA ASP A 325 -11.27 11.06 -13.74
C ASP A 325 -10.74 9.62 -13.80
N THR A 326 -9.53 9.43 -14.32
CA THR A 326 -8.87 8.13 -14.33
C THR A 326 -8.60 7.59 -12.93
N LEU A 327 -8.11 8.42 -12.00
CA LEU A 327 -7.83 7.99 -10.63
C LEU A 327 -9.12 7.71 -9.82
N GLU A 328 -10.13 8.58 -9.96
CA GLU A 328 -11.32 8.58 -9.11
C GLU A 328 -12.46 7.68 -9.64
N THR A 329 -12.57 7.57 -10.97
CA THR A 329 -13.75 6.98 -11.62
C THR A 329 -13.46 5.69 -12.38
N SER A 330 -12.27 5.54 -12.97
CA SER A 330 -11.97 4.43 -13.89
C SER A 330 -11.85 3.05 -13.24
N ASP A 331 -12.00 2.04 -14.09
CA ASP A 331 -11.73 0.64 -13.79
C ASP A 331 -10.22 0.39 -13.80
N VAL A 332 -9.73 -0.53 -12.96
CA VAL A 332 -8.33 -1.00 -12.98
C VAL A 332 -7.90 -1.47 -14.37
N THR A 333 -8.84 -2.03 -15.13
CA THR A 333 -8.61 -2.53 -16.49
C THR A 333 -8.39 -1.41 -17.51
N GLY A 334 -8.88 -0.19 -17.24
CA GLY A 334 -8.76 0.98 -18.11
C GLY A 334 -7.76 2.05 -17.63
N GLY A 335 -7.42 2.08 -16.34
CA GLY A 335 -6.55 3.12 -15.76
C GLY A 335 -5.05 2.78 -15.70
N GLY A 336 -4.64 1.63 -16.22
CA GLY A 336 -3.23 1.24 -16.33
C GLY A 336 -2.56 0.88 -15.01
N ALA A 337 -1.23 0.79 -15.06
CA ALA A 337 -0.40 0.37 -13.93
C ALA A 337 -0.44 1.38 -12.78
N GLU A 338 -0.47 2.67 -13.11
CA GLU A 338 -0.50 3.81 -12.22
C GLU A 338 -1.71 3.76 -11.28
N LEU A 339 -2.89 3.52 -11.84
CA LEU A 339 -4.13 3.35 -11.07
C LEU A 339 -4.01 2.15 -10.12
N PHE A 340 -3.54 1.00 -10.61
CA PHE A 340 -3.38 -0.19 -9.77
C PHE A 340 -2.38 0.04 -8.63
N LEU A 341 -1.24 0.68 -8.93
CA LEU A 341 -0.20 1.00 -7.93
C LEU A 341 -0.72 1.95 -6.86
N TYR A 342 -1.54 2.95 -7.22
CA TYR A 342 -2.22 3.79 -6.22
C TYR A 342 -3.20 2.98 -5.36
N GLN A 343 -4.09 2.22 -5.98
CA GLN A 343 -5.12 1.43 -5.30
C GLN A 343 -4.50 0.41 -4.34
N SER A 344 -3.40 -0.24 -4.75
CA SER A 344 -2.68 -1.22 -3.94
C SER A 344 -1.72 -0.61 -2.91
N GLY A 345 -1.53 0.71 -2.91
CA GLY A 345 -0.74 1.46 -1.93
C GLY A 345 0.76 1.55 -2.22
N TYR A 346 1.18 1.26 -3.44
CA TYR A 346 2.55 1.52 -3.91
C TYR A 346 2.75 2.98 -4.30
N LEU A 347 1.68 3.66 -4.69
CA LEU A 347 1.65 5.09 -4.97
C LEU A 347 0.63 5.80 -4.10
N THR A 348 0.82 7.09 -3.93
CA THR A 348 -0.09 7.99 -3.22
C THR A 348 -0.11 9.37 -3.86
N ILE A 349 -1.13 10.16 -3.55
CA ILE A 349 -1.24 11.53 -4.04
C ILE A 349 -0.14 12.37 -3.37
N LYS A 350 0.68 13.03 -4.18
CA LYS A 350 1.68 14.01 -3.73
C LYS A 350 1.23 15.44 -4.01
N ARG A 351 0.50 15.65 -5.10
CA ARG A 351 -0.05 16.95 -5.50
C ARG A 351 -1.29 16.79 -6.38
N TYR A 352 -2.09 17.85 -6.45
CA TYR A 352 -3.16 18.00 -7.42
C TYR A 352 -3.04 19.39 -8.09
N MET A 353 -3.10 19.43 -9.42
CA MET A 353 -3.05 20.65 -10.23
C MET A 353 -3.97 20.47 -11.44
N ASP A 354 -4.97 21.33 -11.61
CA ASP A 354 -5.79 21.44 -12.83
C ASP A 354 -6.21 20.08 -13.43
N GLU A 355 -7.02 19.31 -12.68
CA GLU A 355 -7.52 17.97 -13.08
C GLU A 355 -6.46 16.86 -13.18
N ILE A 356 -5.20 17.15 -12.84
CA ILE A 356 -4.12 16.16 -12.82
C ILE A 356 -3.66 15.93 -11.39
N TYR A 357 -3.58 14.66 -11.00
CA TYR A 357 -2.87 14.21 -9.82
C TYR A 357 -1.42 13.92 -10.16
N LEU A 358 -0.50 14.34 -9.29
CA LEU A 358 0.86 13.84 -9.26
C LEU A 358 0.95 12.78 -8.17
N LEU A 359 1.18 11.53 -8.59
CA LEU A 359 1.41 10.40 -7.71
C LEU A 359 2.92 10.21 -7.45
N GLY A 360 3.23 9.58 -6.33
CA GLY A 360 4.60 9.18 -5.99
C GLY A 360 4.63 8.09 -4.93
N ILE A 361 5.79 7.50 -4.69
CA ILE A 361 5.96 6.47 -3.65
C ILE A 361 5.72 7.10 -2.26
N PRO A 362 4.90 6.49 -1.38
CA PRO A 362 4.52 7.09 -0.10
C PRO A 362 5.71 7.27 0.84
N ASN A 363 6.46 6.20 1.09
CA ASN A 363 7.51 6.13 2.12
C ASN A 363 8.62 5.14 1.78
N TYR A 364 9.60 5.06 2.68
CA TYR A 364 10.76 4.19 2.55
C TYR A 364 10.40 2.69 2.53
N GLU A 365 9.42 2.25 3.33
CA GLU A 365 9.02 0.84 3.38
C GLU A 365 8.53 0.35 2.01
N VAL A 366 7.62 1.11 1.41
CA VAL A 366 7.02 0.80 0.11
C VAL A 366 8.05 0.91 -1.02
N ARG A 367 8.91 1.94 -0.98
CA ARG A 367 10.04 2.09 -1.92
C ARG A 367 10.89 0.83 -1.94
N LYS A 368 11.36 0.40 -0.76
CA LYS A 368 12.19 -0.80 -0.64
C LYS A 368 11.48 -2.04 -1.18
N ALA A 369 10.19 -2.20 -0.90
CA ALA A 369 9.40 -3.32 -1.40
C ALA A 369 9.30 -3.31 -2.94
N LEU A 370 8.95 -2.18 -3.54
CA LEU A 370 8.79 -2.02 -4.99
C LEU A 370 10.09 -2.34 -5.75
N TYR A 371 11.21 -1.79 -5.27
CA TYR A 371 12.52 -2.02 -5.88
C TYR A 371 13.01 -3.46 -5.75
N ARG A 372 12.71 -4.14 -4.62
CA ARG A 372 13.03 -5.58 -4.47
C ARG A 372 12.25 -6.47 -5.44
N ILE A 373 11.05 -6.06 -5.84
CA ILE A 373 10.22 -6.80 -6.81
C ILE A 373 10.76 -6.63 -8.23
N ALA A 374 11.22 -5.43 -8.58
CA ALA A 374 11.77 -5.13 -9.90
C ALA A 374 13.16 -5.76 -10.14
N LEU A 375 13.94 -5.96 -9.09
CA LEU A 375 15.34 -6.33 -9.21
C LEU A 375 15.61 -7.66 -9.97
N PRO A 376 14.91 -8.78 -9.72
CA PRO A 376 15.18 -10.03 -10.43
C PRO A 376 15.00 -9.92 -11.94
N ALA A 377 14.08 -9.06 -12.40
CA ALA A 377 13.85 -8.80 -13.83
C ALA A 377 15.03 -8.04 -14.48
N LEU A 378 15.79 -7.25 -13.71
CA LEU A 378 16.95 -6.49 -14.21
C LEU A 378 18.23 -7.32 -14.20
N THR A 379 18.40 -8.20 -13.21
CA THR A 379 19.68 -8.90 -12.99
C THR A 379 19.70 -10.30 -13.59
N LEU A 380 18.56 -10.89 -14.01
CA LEU A 380 18.43 -12.28 -14.51
C LEU A 380 19.06 -13.37 -13.61
N GLN A 381 19.39 -13.04 -12.36
CA GLN A 381 20.01 -13.96 -11.41
C GLN A 381 18.93 -14.65 -10.55
N SER A 382 19.22 -15.87 -10.08
CA SER A 382 18.31 -16.59 -9.17
C SER A 382 18.17 -15.85 -7.83
N ASN A 383 16.94 -15.77 -7.30
CA ASN A 383 16.62 -15.00 -6.09
C ASN A 383 17.60 -15.25 -4.91
N ALA A 384 18.04 -16.49 -4.69
CA ALA A 384 18.87 -16.85 -3.53
C ALA A 384 20.31 -16.30 -3.60
N GLN A 385 20.92 -16.28 -4.78
CA GLN A 385 22.32 -15.85 -4.95
C GLN A 385 22.42 -14.32 -4.94
N VAL A 386 21.41 -13.62 -5.48
CA VAL A 386 21.27 -12.16 -5.40
C VAL A 386 21.17 -11.69 -3.96
N ILE A 387 20.33 -12.34 -3.14
CA ILE A 387 20.07 -11.90 -1.76
C ILE A 387 21.35 -11.86 -0.91
N THR A 388 22.21 -12.88 -1.02
CA THR A 388 23.45 -12.93 -0.22
C THR A 388 24.40 -11.79 -0.58
N THR A 389 24.63 -11.60 -1.88
CA THR A 389 25.51 -10.53 -2.39
C THR A 389 24.96 -9.14 -2.08
N GLN A 390 23.64 -8.96 -2.14
CA GLN A 390 22.97 -7.72 -1.74
C GLN A 390 23.15 -7.38 -0.26
N ASN A 391 22.98 -8.38 0.62
CA ASN A 391 23.16 -8.17 2.06
C ASN A 391 24.62 -7.82 2.37
N MET A 392 25.57 -8.48 1.71
CA MET A 392 26.99 -8.18 1.85
C MET A 392 27.35 -6.78 1.31
N LEU A 393 26.73 -6.35 0.21
CA LEU A 393 26.88 -4.97 -0.29
C LEU A 393 26.41 -3.96 0.75
N LEU A 394 25.19 -4.11 1.28
CA LEU A 394 24.65 -3.20 2.29
C LEU A 394 25.53 -3.16 3.55
N TYR A 395 25.94 -4.33 4.03
CA TYR A 395 26.81 -4.45 5.20
C TYR A 395 28.14 -3.73 4.97
N SER A 396 28.76 -3.93 3.81
CA SER A 396 30.04 -3.30 3.45
C SER A 396 29.91 -1.78 3.33
N LEU A 397 28.82 -1.27 2.77
CA LEU A 397 28.54 0.18 2.71
C LEU A 397 28.27 0.77 4.11
N LYS A 398 27.57 0.07 5.00
CA LYS A 398 27.35 0.57 6.37
C LYS A 398 28.62 0.65 7.20
N LEU A 399 29.65 -0.14 6.86
CA LEU A 399 30.97 -0.13 7.51
C LEU A 399 32.02 0.71 6.77
N GLY A 400 31.72 1.24 5.58
CA GLY A 400 32.73 1.90 4.76
C GLY A 400 33.79 0.96 4.16
N ASN A 401 33.53 -0.35 4.10
CA ASN A 401 34.42 -1.33 3.47
C ASN A 401 34.29 -1.29 1.95
N LEU A 402 34.99 -0.33 1.32
CA LEU A 402 34.95 -0.12 -0.12
C LEU A 402 35.42 -1.35 -0.93
N PRO A 403 36.51 -2.06 -0.58
CA PRO A 403 36.92 -3.24 -1.36
C PRO A 403 35.84 -4.32 -1.48
N GLU A 404 35.18 -4.69 -0.38
CA GLU A 404 34.14 -5.72 -0.41
C GLU A 404 32.83 -5.20 -1.03
N ALA A 405 32.49 -3.94 -0.81
CA ALA A 405 31.35 -3.29 -1.46
C ALA A 405 31.51 -3.32 -2.99
N MET A 406 32.71 -3.01 -3.50
CA MET A 406 33.01 -3.06 -4.93
C MET A 406 32.80 -4.47 -5.50
N LYS A 407 33.35 -5.47 -4.82
CA LYS A 407 33.25 -6.87 -5.23
C LYS A 407 31.81 -7.34 -5.28
N CYS A 408 31.00 -6.97 -4.28
CA CYS A 408 29.57 -7.29 -4.27
C CYS A 408 28.83 -6.58 -5.40
N LEU A 409 29.11 -5.30 -5.63
CA LEU A 409 28.49 -4.54 -6.72
C LEU A 409 28.88 -5.10 -8.09
N LYS A 410 30.18 -5.42 -8.31
CA LYS A 410 30.69 -6.10 -9.51
C LYS A 410 29.91 -7.39 -9.79
N ALA A 411 29.68 -8.21 -8.77
CA ALA A 411 28.92 -9.45 -8.91
C ALA A 411 27.42 -9.24 -9.22
N LEU A 412 26.80 -8.19 -8.68
CA LEU A 412 25.39 -7.88 -8.91
C LEU A 412 25.12 -7.27 -10.29
N ILE A 413 26.11 -6.62 -10.89
CA ILE A 413 26.01 -6.02 -12.23
C ILE A 413 26.85 -6.77 -13.28
N ALA A 414 27.38 -7.94 -12.93
CA ALA A 414 28.05 -8.81 -13.90
C ALA A 414 27.04 -9.30 -14.95
N ASP A 415 27.46 -9.32 -16.20
CA ASP A 415 26.65 -9.76 -17.35
C ASP A 415 25.33 -8.99 -17.49
N VAL A 416 25.36 -7.65 -17.41
CA VAL A 416 24.19 -6.81 -17.74
C VAL A 416 23.70 -7.23 -19.13
N PRO A 417 22.51 -7.86 -19.25
CA PRO A 417 22.20 -8.54 -20.49
C PRO A 417 22.00 -7.54 -21.63
N TYR A 418 22.78 -7.72 -22.70
CA TYR A 418 22.44 -7.23 -24.03
C TYR A 418 21.06 -7.77 -24.51
N SER A 419 20.52 -8.81 -23.85
CA SER A 419 19.36 -9.59 -24.27
C SER A 419 17.99 -9.00 -23.94
N ASN A 420 17.89 -7.98 -23.07
CA ASN A 420 16.62 -7.30 -22.89
C ASN A 420 16.44 -6.32 -24.08
N LYS A 421 15.78 -6.78 -25.15
CA LYS A 421 15.57 -6.03 -26.41
C LYS A 421 15.05 -4.59 -26.19
N LYS A 422 14.43 -4.32 -25.04
CA LYS A 422 13.91 -3.00 -24.64
C LYS A 422 14.96 -2.09 -23.97
N LEU A 423 15.95 -2.65 -23.27
CA LEU A 423 17.08 -1.87 -22.75
C LEU A 423 18.07 -1.49 -23.86
N ALA A 424 18.07 -2.24 -24.97
CA ALA A 424 18.96 -2.03 -26.12
C ALA A 424 18.86 -0.64 -26.77
N SER A 425 17.76 0.10 -26.56
CA SER A 425 17.59 1.48 -27.05
C SER A 425 18.09 2.56 -26.08
N MET A 426 18.43 2.20 -24.84
CA MET A 426 18.98 3.15 -23.85
C MET A 426 20.48 3.30 -24.02
N ASP A 427 20.98 4.51 -23.74
CA ASP A 427 22.41 4.74 -23.57
C ASP A 427 22.98 3.84 -22.46
N MET A 428 24.22 3.34 -22.66
CA MET A 428 24.81 2.37 -21.75
C MET A 428 25.05 2.96 -20.34
N GLU A 429 25.41 4.24 -20.24
CA GLU A 429 25.59 4.91 -18.96
C GLU A 429 24.25 5.07 -18.23
N GLU A 430 23.18 5.44 -18.96
CA GLU A 430 21.82 5.50 -18.40
C GLU A 430 21.36 4.13 -17.89
N ARG A 431 21.68 3.06 -18.62
CA ARG A 431 21.37 1.68 -18.22
C ARG A 431 22.07 1.31 -16.91
N TYR A 432 23.37 1.58 -16.79
CA TYR A 432 24.09 1.29 -15.53
C TYR A 432 23.55 2.13 -14.38
N ARG A 433 23.23 3.41 -14.61
CA ARG A 433 22.62 4.29 -13.61
C ARG A 433 21.29 3.73 -13.10
N LEU A 434 20.44 3.21 -13.99
CA LEU A 434 19.17 2.55 -13.64
C LEU A 434 19.39 1.28 -12.81
N ILE A 435 20.31 0.41 -13.24
CA ILE A 435 20.58 -0.86 -12.54
C ILE A 435 21.17 -0.61 -11.14
N MET A 436 22.18 0.26 -11.05
CA MET A 436 22.84 0.58 -9.79
C MET A 436 21.88 1.25 -8.81
N SER A 437 21.11 2.25 -9.27
CA SER A 437 20.11 2.90 -8.42
C SER A 437 19.05 1.91 -7.94
N THR A 438 18.66 0.94 -8.79
CA THR A 438 17.71 -0.11 -8.41
C THR A 438 18.29 -1.03 -7.33
N ILE A 439 19.54 -1.45 -7.48
CA ILE A 439 20.25 -2.26 -6.48
C ILE A 439 20.31 -1.53 -5.14
N PHE A 440 20.76 -0.27 -5.12
CA PHE A 440 20.91 0.50 -3.88
C PHE A 440 19.57 0.75 -3.19
N ASN A 441 18.51 1.08 -3.93
CA ASN A 441 17.16 1.21 -3.36
C ASN A 441 16.64 -0.13 -2.83
N ALA A 442 16.86 -1.24 -3.54
CA ALA A 442 16.39 -2.58 -3.13
C ALA A 442 17.04 -3.07 -1.83
N ILE A 443 18.32 -2.75 -1.62
CA ILE A 443 19.01 -3.07 -0.35
C ILE A 443 18.65 -2.09 0.78
N GLY A 444 18.02 -0.96 0.47
CA GLY A 444 17.54 0.01 1.44
C GLY A 444 18.49 1.18 1.70
N CYS A 445 19.32 1.56 0.74
CA CYS A 445 19.97 2.85 0.77
C CYS A 445 18.98 3.93 0.32
N ARG A 446 19.16 5.17 0.79
CA ARG A 446 18.49 6.33 0.19
C ARG A 446 19.31 6.75 -1.03
N VAL A 447 18.67 6.82 -2.19
CA VAL A 447 19.35 7.08 -3.47
C VAL A 447 18.75 8.32 -4.11
N GLU A 448 19.61 9.22 -4.56
CA GLU A 448 19.26 10.35 -5.41
C GLU A 448 20.07 10.24 -6.70
N VAL A 449 19.39 10.28 -7.84
CA VAL A 449 20.00 10.10 -9.16
C VAL A 449 19.97 11.43 -9.89
N GLU A 450 21.02 11.75 -10.64
CA GLU A 450 21.14 13.01 -11.39
C GLU A 450 20.95 14.26 -10.51
N LYS A 451 21.53 14.24 -9.31
CA LYS A 451 21.40 15.34 -8.34
C LYS A 451 22.03 16.61 -8.88
N MET A 452 21.20 17.62 -9.11
CA MET A 452 21.63 18.94 -9.55
C MET A 452 22.22 19.73 -8.38
N ILE A 453 23.41 20.29 -8.60
CA ILE A 453 24.08 21.21 -7.68
C ILE A 453 24.52 22.45 -8.46
N ALA A 454 24.91 23.52 -7.75
CA ALA A 454 25.29 24.79 -8.40
C ALA A 454 26.46 24.63 -9.38
N THR A 455 27.35 23.68 -9.14
CA THR A 455 28.58 23.48 -9.92
C THR A 455 28.43 22.45 -11.04
N GLY A 456 27.39 21.60 -11.03
CA GLY A 456 27.22 20.50 -11.97
C GLY A 456 26.10 19.53 -11.59
N ARG A 457 26.20 18.29 -12.07
CA ARG A 457 25.21 17.24 -11.84
C ARG A 457 25.91 15.95 -11.42
N ILE A 458 25.62 15.49 -10.21
CA ILE A 458 26.16 14.24 -9.67
C ILE A 458 25.33 13.09 -10.25
N ASP A 459 25.98 12.05 -10.75
CA ASP A 459 25.26 10.90 -11.29
C ASP A 459 24.40 10.18 -10.24
N MET A 460 24.97 9.94 -9.05
CA MET A 460 24.26 9.28 -7.98
C MET A 460 24.79 9.65 -6.59
N VAL A 461 23.88 9.87 -5.66
CA VAL A 461 24.18 9.97 -4.23
C VAL A 461 23.50 8.81 -3.51
N VAL A 462 24.29 8.03 -2.77
CA VAL A 462 23.81 6.87 -2.01
C VAL A 462 24.09 7.10 -0.54
N GLU A 463 23.04 7.16 0.26
CA GLU A 463 23.13 7.44 1.69
C GLU A 463 22.85 6.18 2.51
N THR A 464 23.70 5.96 3.51
CA THR A 464 23.51 4.97 4.59
C THR A 464 23.40 5.70 5.93
N THR A 465 23.29 4.93 7.03
CA THR A 465 23.27 5.48 8.39
C THR A 465 24.51 6.32 8.71
N ASN A 466 25.69 5.88 8.25
CA ASN A 466 26.98 6.46 8.66
C ASN A 466 27.72 7.17 7.51
N PHE A 467 27.35 6.90 6.26
CA PHE A 467 28.10 7.35 5.09
C PHE A 467 27.20 7.97 4.02
N ILE A 468 27.74 8.96 3.31
CA ILE A 468 27.20 9.49 2.05
C ILE A 468 28.20 9.17 0.95
N TYR A 469 27.77 8.38 -0.03
CA TYR A 469 28.55 8.05 -1.21
C TYR A 469 28.14 8.95 -2.36
N VAL A 470 29.08 9.70 -2.91
CA VAL A 470 28.90 10.54 -4.09
C VAL A 470 29.56 9.83 -5.26
N LEU A 471 28.77 9.34 -6.21
CA LEU A 471 29.25 8.50 -7.30
C LEU A 471 29.22 9.28 -8.62
N GLU A 472 30.30 9.16 -9.40
CA GLU A 472 30.36 9.60 -10.80
C GLU A 472 30.65 8.40 -11.69
N LEU A 473 29.83 8.19 -12.73
CA LEU A 473 29.89 7.03 -13.61
C LEU A 473 30.52 7.43 -14.95
N LYS A 474 31.49 6.64 -15.43
CA LYS A 474 32.04 6.77 -16.79
C LYS A 474 32.23 5.43 -17.47
N LEU A 475 31.89 5.38 -18.75
CA LEU A 475 32.24 4.25 -19.61
C LEU A 475 33.74 4.26 -19.93
N SER A 476 34.35 3.08 -20.06
CA SER A 476 35.77 2.93 -20.43
C SER A 476 36.11 3.62 -21.76
N ASN A 477 35.17 3.65 -22.72
CA ASN A 477 35.34 4.32 -24.01
C ASN A 477 35.13 5.85 -23.94
N ASN A 478 34.73 6.39 -22.79
CA ASN A 478 34.47 7.81 -22.55
C ASN A 478 35.37 8.37 -21.43
N GLY A 479 36.66 8.01 -21.46
CA GLY A 479 37.68 8.48 -20.52
C GLY A 479 37.77 7.74 -19.20
N GLY A 480 36.84 6.81 -18.92
CA GLY A 480 36.92 5.87 -17.79
C GLY A 480 37.14 6.56 -16.43
N MET A 481 37.95 5.92 -15.58
CA MET A 481 38.19 6.36 -14.21
C MET A 481 38.79 7.78 -14.11
N ASP A 482 39.74 8.14 -14.97
CA ASP A 482 40.42 9.43 -14.91
C ASP A 482 39.45 10.59 -15.19
N ALA A 483 38.58 10.42 -16.20
CA ALA A 483 37.57 11.43 -16.54
C ALA A 483 36.53 11.62 -15.41
N ALA A 484 36.15 10.52 -14.74
CA ALA A 484 35.27 10.58 -13.58
C ALA A 484 35.93 11.37 -12.42
N GLU A 485 37.19 11.04 -12.09
CA GLU A 485 37.94 11.71 -11.03
C GLU A 485 38.13 13.21 -11.29
N GLU A 486 38.52 13.58 -12.52
CA GLU A 486 38.68 14.97 -12.92
C GLU A 486 37.37 15.76 -12.81
N GLN A 487 36.26 15.17 -13.28
CA GLN A 487 34.95 15.81 -13.22
C GLN A 487 34.51 16.06 -11.78
N MET A 488 34.67 15.07 -10.89
CA MET A 488 34.31 15.19 -9.48
C MET A 488 35.11 16.29 -8.77
N LYS A 489 36.43 16.37 -9.03
CA LYS A 489 37.31 17.40 -8.46
C LYS A 489 36.98 18.79 -8.99
N ALA A 490 36.85 18.93 -10.31
CA ALA A 490 36.56 20.21 -10.96
C ALA A 490 35.21 20.79 -10.53
N LYS A 491 34.24 19.91 -10.26
CA LYS A 491 32.87 20.29 -9.91
C LYS A 491 32.60 20.27 -8.41
N GLN A 492 33.57 19.87 -7.59
CA GLN A 492 33.49 19.84 -6.12
C GLN A 492 32.25 19.09 -5.59
N TYR A 493 32.00 17.90 -6.12
CA TYR A 493 30.76 17.15 -5.84
C TYR A 493 30.56 16.76 -4.37
N ALA A 494 31.63 16.68 -3.58
CA ALA A 494 31.53 16.41 -2.14
C ALA A 494 31.17 17.66 -1.30
N GLU A 495 31.33 18.87 -1.84
CA GLU A 495 31.15 20.13 -1.10
C GLU A 495 29.77 20.27 -0.43
N PRO A 496 28.65 19.96 -1.10
CA PRO A 496 27.31 20.13 -0.53
C PRO A 496 27.05 19.30 0.73
N PHE A 497 27.88 18.29 1.00
CA PHE A 497 27.68 17.32 2.06
C PHE A 497 28.62 17.50 3.26
N LYS A 498 29.56 18.47 3.22
CA LYS A 498 30.57 18.65 4.27
C LYS A 498 30.01 18.96 5.66
N ALA A 499 28.83 19.56 5.73
CA ALA A 499 28.16 19.88 6.99
C ALA A 499 27.32 18.71 7.55
N ASP A 500 27.19 17.61 6.80
CA ASP A 500 26.50 16.42 7.27
C ASP A 500 27.34 15.71 8.35
N LYS A 501 26.67 15.09 9.32
CA LYS A 501 27.32 14.34 10.39
C LYS A 501 27.91 13.02 9.90
N ARG A 502 27.44 12.51 8.77
CA ARG A 502 27.89 11.28 8.12
C ARG A 502 29.20 11.50 7.37
N LYS A 503 30.01 10.44 7.25
CA LYS A 503 31.26 10.51 6.47
C LYS A 503 30.94 10.51 4.97
N VAL A 504 31.42 11.54 4.27
CA VAL A 504 31.27 11.65 2.81
C VAL A 504 32.42 10.92 2.12
N ILE A 505 32.10 10.09 1.14
CA ILE A 505 33.05 9.34 0.30
C ILE A 505 32.70 9.60 -1.17
N ALA A 506 33.63 10.19 -1.91
CA ALA A 506 33.50 10.43 -3.35
C ALA A 506 34.11 9.25 -4.12
N LEU A 507 33.36 8.62 -5.02
CA LEU A 507 33.81 7.46 -5.81
C LEU A 507 33.69 7.74 -7.31
N ALA A 508 34.82 7.71 -8.00
CA ALA A 508 34.90 7.62 -9.45
C ALA A 508 34.71 6.16 -9.87
N ILE A 509 33.76 5.89 -10.77
CA ILE A 509 33.36 4.54 -11.17
C ILE A 509 33.56 4.36 -12.68
N GLU A 510 34.32 3.33 -13.04
CA GLU A 510 34.52 2.93 -14.44
C GLU A 510 33.66 1.71 -14.81
N LEU A 511 32.96 1.81 -15.93
CA LEU A 511 31.99 0.83 -16.42
C LEU A 511 32.37 0.33 -17.82
N ASP A 512 32.17 -0.96 -18.07
CA ASP A 512 32.45 -1.56 -19.38
C ASP A 512 31.39 -1.14 -20.40
N ASP A 513 31.84 -0.65 -21.56
CA ASP A 513 30.98 -0.14 -22.62
C ASP A 513 30.23 -1.23 -23.41
N MET A 514 30.66 -2.49 -23.25
CA MET A 514 30.07 -3.68 -23.87
C MET A 514 29.12 -4.44 -22.92
N GLY A 515 28.79 -3.87 -21.75
CA GLY A 515 27.81 -4.44 -20.83
C GLY A 515 28.35 -5.51 -19.88
N LYS A 516 29.68 -5.65 -19.73
CA LYS A 516 30.28 -6.65 -18.82
C LYS A 516 30.20 -6.26 -17.34
N GLY A 517 29.76 -5.05 -17.02
CA GLY A 517 29.57 -4.59 -15.64
C GLY A 517 30.57 -3.54 -15.19
N LEU A 518 30.80 -3.51 -13.88
CA LEU A 518 31.71 -2.59 -13.20
C LEU A 518 33.17 -3.03 -13.42
N VAL A 519 33.98 -2.17 -14.05
CA VAL A 519 35.41 -2.42 -14.28
C VAL A 519 36.18 -2.18 -13.00
N ASP A 520 36.06 -0.99 -12.40
CA ASP A 520 36.69 -0.64 -11.13
C ASP A 520 36.13 0.66 -10.54
N TRP A 521 36.48 0.99 -9.30
CA TRP A 521 36.19 2.29 -8.70
C TRP A 521 37.37 2.85 -7.89
N LYS A 522 37.38 4.15 -7.62
CA LYS A 522 38.43 4.81 -6.84
C LYS A 522 37.88 5.94 -5.99
N GLU A 523 38.37 6.05 -4.76
CA GLU A 523 38.06 7.18 -3.86
C GLU A 523 38.83 8.44 -4.31
N VAL A 524 38.12 9.57 -4.38
CA VAL A 524 38.56 10.84 -5.01
C VAL A 524 38.96 11.91 -4.00
#